data_AF-A0A7S3UVY3-F1
#
_entry.id   AF-A0A7S3UVY3-F1
#
_cell.length_a   1.000
_cell.length_b   1.000
_cell.length_c   1.000
_cell.angle_alpha   90.00
_cell.angle_beta   90.00
_cell.angle_gamma   90.00
#
_symmetry.space_group_name_H-M   'P 1'
#
loop_
_entity.id
_entity.type
_entity.pdbx_description
1 polymer ?
#
loop_
_entity_poly.entity_id
_entity_poly.type
_entity_poly.pdbx_seq_one_letter_code
_entity_poly.pdbx_strand_id
1 'polypeptide(L)'
;MAQGLLCPGWPAIVLNLVRTHGAPPPGLFEEESGGGGGGGLWYREYFQGASKQLLTVKFSPFFVGKTFSAVAAQVYETFELPVIAVESMASGQVILNPDSDYIISPMDQAFVLAETYATAEQVWTYMEGPGTDNSGSFFDSDYAQELDMDAVLLHRERLGSIPLRQKVRQAMPQLPPGHSDLLDACRQAFSFPAAGGGGGAGG
;
A
#
# COMPACT_ATOMS: atom_id res chain seq x y z
N MET A 1 7.90 6.86 17.49
CA MET A 1 7.33 7.70 18.56
C MET A 1 7.35 9.19 18.21
N ALA A 2 8.47 9.76 17.71
CA ALA A 2 8.58 11.19 17.40
C ALA A 2 7.46 11.75 16.48
N GLN A 3 7.08 11.04 15.42
CA GLN A 3 6.00 11.49 14.53
C GLN A 3 4.60 11.52 15.19
N GLY A 4 4.38 10.74 16.26
CA GLY A 4 3.12 10.76 17.00
C GLY A 4 2.88 12.06 17.78
N LEU A 5 3.94 12.85 18.02
CA LEU A 5 3.83 14.18 18.61
C LEU A 5 3.37 15.23 17.59
N LEU A 6 3.64 15.01 16.31
CA LEU A 6 3.22 15.91 15.22
C LEU A 6 1.79 15.58 14.76
N CYS A 7 1.45 14.30 14.68
CA CYS A 7 0.14 13.82 14.30
C CYS A 7 -0.29 12.68 15.25
N PRO A 8 -1.10 12.98 16.28
CA PRO A 8 -1.63 11.95 17.19
C PRO A 8 -2.35 10.86 16.40
N GLY A 9 -2.09 9.59 16.72
CA GLY A 9 -2.67 8.44 16.02
C GLY A 9 -1.86 7.95 14.80
N TRP A 10 -0.86 8.70 14.33
CA TRP A 10 0.00 8.26 13.22
C TRP A 10 0.64 6.88 13.42
N PRO A 11 1.19 6.53 14.60
CA PRO A 11 1.74 5.19 14.81
C PRO A 11 0.69 4.07 14.63
N ALA A 12 -0.56 4.32 15.01
CA ALA A 12 -1.64 3.34 14.84
C ALA A 12 -1.96 3.13 13.36
N ILE A 13 -2.02 4.22 12.58
CA ILE A 13 -2.22 4.17 11.12
C ILE A 13 -1.10 3.34 10.47
N VAL A 14 0.17 3.68 10.72
CA VAL A 14 1.31 2.96 10.13
C VAL A 14 1.32 1.49 10.53
N LEU A 15 1.02 1.17 11.78
CA LEU A 15 0.93 -0.21 12.23
C LEU A 15 -0.19 -0.98 11.53
N ASN A 16 -1.32 -0.33 11.24
CA ASN A 16 -2.41 -0.94 10.49
C ASN A 16 -2.02 -1.16 9.02
N LEU A 17 -1.35 -0.21 8.38
CA LEU A 17 -0.90 -0.35 6.99
C LEU A 17 0.11 -1.50 6.76
N VAL A 18 0.91 -1.82 7.78
CA VAL A 18 1.92 -2.89 7.73
C VAL A 18 1.34 -4.25 8.15
N ARG A 19 0.20 -4.26 8.86
CA ARG A 19 -0.47 -5.48 9.29
C ARG A 19 -1.54 -5.86 8.28
N THR A 20 -1.51 -7.10 7.83
CA THR A 20 -2.64 -7.71 7.14
C THR A 20 -3.73 -8.00 8.15
N HIS A 21 -4.86 -7.32 8.02
CA HIS A 21 -6.06 -7.61 8.80
C HIS A 21 -6.96 -8.55 8.00
N GLY A 22 -7.47 -9.59 8.67
CA GLY A 22 -8.45 -10.50 8.10
C GLY A 22 -9.85 -9.87 8.07
N ALA A 23 -10.84 -10.65 7.63
CA ALA A 23 -12.24 -10.24 7.76
C ALA A 23 -12.59 -10.02 9.25
N PRO A 24 -13.43 -9.02 9.55
CA PRO A 24 -13.89 -8.80 10.92
C PRO A 24 -14.70 -10.01 11.40
N PRO A 25 -14.68 -10.32 12.70
CA PRO A 25 -15.51 -11.38 13.27
C PRO A 25 -17.00 -11.19 12.92
N PRO A 26 -17.72 -12.26 12.56
CA PRO A 26 -19.17 -12.17 12.33
C PRO A 26 -19.89 -11.72 13.61
N GLY A 27 -20.94 -10.89 13.46
CA GLY A 27 -21.71 -10.33 14.58
C GLY A 27 -21.15 -9.04 15.19
N LEU A 28 -19.93 -8.62 14.81
CA LEU A 28 -19.32 -7.42 15.39
C LEU A 28 -19.99 -6.10 14.96
N PHE A 29 -20.70 -6.12 13.83
CA PHE A 29 -21.45 -4.96 13.33
C PHE A 29 -22.99 -5.10 13.48
N GLU A 30 -23.47 -6.10 14.22
CA GLU A 30 -24.92 -6.43 14.29
C GLU A 30 -25.70 -5.66 15.38
N GLU A 31 -25.12 -4.64 16.02
CA GLU A 31 -25.83 -3.65 16.85
C GLU A 31 -26.05 -2.40 15.98
N GLU A 32 -27.25 -1.89 15.67
CA GLU A 32 -28.39 -1.64 16.54
C GLU A 32 -29.72 -1.64 15.74
N SER A 33 -30.71 -2.41 16.16
CA SER A 33 -32.13 -2.17 15.83
C SER A 33 -32.97 -1.75 17.05
N GLY A 34 -32.33 -1.42 18.18
CA GLY A 34 -33.05 -1.08 19.40
C GLY A 34 -32.22 -0.35 20.45
N GLY A 35 -31.93 0.92 20.20
CA GLY A 35 -31.76 1.93 21.26
C GLY A 35 -30.38 2.13 21.88
N GLY A 36 -29.59 3.04 21.31
CA GLY A 36 -28.93 4.10 22.09
C GLY A 36 -27.40 4.03 22.26
N GLY A 37 -26.68 3.25 21.46
CA GLY A 37 -25.23 3.16 21.49
C GLY A 37 -24.62 3.13 20.09
N GLY A 38 -24.32 4.30 19.53
CA GLY A 38 -23.59 4.49 18.25
C GLY A 38 -22.14 3.98 18.23
N GLY A 39 -21.81 2.97 19.04
CA GLY A 39 -20.49 2.34 19.14
C GLY A 39 -20.13 1.49 17.92
N GLY A 40 -21.10 0.99 17.15
CA GLY A 40 -20.83 0.15 15.97
C GLY A 40 -20.27 0.92 14.76
N LEU A 41 -20.69 2.18 14.57
CA LEU A 41 -20.36 2.95 13.37
C LEU A 41 -18.87 3.35 13.32
N TRP A 42 -18.34 3.93 14.39
CA TRP A 42 -16.94 4.34 14.42
C TRP A 42 -15.99 3.14 14.30
N TYR A 43 -16.38 1.99 14.88
CA TYR A 43 -15.56 0.78 14.81
C TYR A 43 -15.55 0.20 13.40
N ARG A 44 -16.69 0.24 12.70
CA ARG A 44 -16.80 -0.15 11.28
C ARG A 44 -15.90 0.72 10.39
N GLU A 45 -15.96 2.03 10.55
CA GLU A 45 -15.09 2.96 9.81
C GLU A 45 -13.62 2.73 10.12
N TYR A 46 -13.27 2.54 11.39
CA TYR A 46 -11.91 2.20 11.81
C TYR A 46 -11.45 0.90 11.15
N PHE A 47 -12.27 -0.13 11.14
CA PHE A 47 -11.92 -1.43 10.56
C PHE A 47 -11.77 -1.34 9.03
N GLN A 48 -12.61 -0.56 8.37
CA GLN A 48 -12.49 -0.29 6.93
C GLN A 48 -11.18 0.45 6.59
N GLY A 49 -10.73 1.36 7.44
CA GLY A 49 -9.42 1.99 7.31
C GLY A 49 -8.28 1.02 7.60
N ALA A 50 -8.44 0.18 8.64
CA ALA A 50 -7.43 -0.77 9.06
C ALA A 50 -7.21 -1.91 8.05
N SER A 51 -8.23 -2.28 7.26
CA SER A 51 -8.09 -3.31 6.21
C SER A 51 -7.26 -2.84 5.01
N LYS A 52 -7.03 -1.53 4.85
CA LYS A 52 -6.18 -0.98 3.79
C LYS A 52 -4.72 -1.31 4.07
N GLN A 53 -4.00 -1.66 3.01
CA GLN A 53 -2.59 -2.01 3.04
C GLN A 53 -1.82 -1.16 2.04
N LEU A 54 -0.54 -0.93 2.34
CA LEU A 54 0.37 -0.28 1.41
C LEU A 54 0.87 -1.29 0.39
N LEU A 55 0.49 -1.10 -0.88
CA LEU A 55 0.87 -1.96 -1.99
C LEU A 55 1.66 -1.17 -3.03
N THR A 56 2.57 -1.86 -3.70
CA THR A 56 3.36 -1.30 -4.80
C THR A 56 2.87 -1.87 -6.12
N VAL A 57 2.53 -1.00 -7.07
CA VAL A 57 2.05 -1.38 -8.40
C VAL A 57 2.72 -0.51 -9.47
N LYS A 58 2.87 -1.05 -10.68
CA LYS A 58 3.37 -0.25 -11.80
C LYS A 58 2.28 0.70 -12.30
N PHE A 59 2.67 1.88 -12.77
CA PHE A 59 1.75 2.75 -13.48
C PHE A 59 1.42 2.19 -14.86
N SER A 60 0.16 2.28 -15.29
CA SER A 60 -0.20 2.03 -16.68
C SER A 60 0.66 2.89 -17.63
N PRO A 61 1.04 2.37 -18.82
CA PRO A 61 1.69 3.15 -19.87
C PRO A 61 0.96 4.46 -20.20
N PHE A 62 -0.36 4.53 -19.99
CA PHE A 62 -1.16 5.73 -20.19
C PHE A 62 -0.76 6.92 -19.29
N PHE A 63 -0.22 6.64 -18.11
CA PHE A 63 0.16 7.67 -17.14
C PHE A 63 1.57 8.21 -17.38
N VAL A 64 2.35 7.57 -18.25
CA VAL A 64 3.72 8.00 -18.57
C VAL A 64 3.70 9.40 -19.20
N GLY A 65 4.62 10.25 -18.75
CA GLY A 65 4.71 11.64 -19.21
C GLY A 65 3.71 12.60 -18.57
N LYS A 66 2.79 12.11 -17.72
CA LYS A 66 1.87 12.95 -16.95
C LYS A 66 2.48 13.32 -15.61
N THR A 67 1.99 14.42 -15.03
CA THR A 67 2.40 14.85 -13.69
C THR A 67 1.83 13.92 -12.62
N PHE A 68 2.58 13.72 -11.53
CA PHE A 68 2.12 12.91 -10.40
C PHE A 68 0.78 13.39 -9.85
N SER A 69 0.59 14.70 -9.72
CA SER A 69 -0.65 15.30 -9.23
C SER A 69 -1.87 14.93 -10.07
N ALA A 70 -1.76 15.01 -11.41
CA ALA A 70 -2.83 14.63 -12.32
C ALA A 70 -3.10 13.12 -12.28
N VAL A 71 -2.05 12.30 -12.21
CA VAL A 71 -2.18 10.84 -12.13
C VAL A 71 -2.82 10.42 -10.82
N ALA A 72 -2.37 10.97 -9.68
CA ALA A 72 -2.94 10.67 -8.37
C ALA A 72 -4.42 11.05 -8.29
N ALA A 73 -4.80 12.21 -8.84
CA ALA A 73 -6.19 12.63 -8.94
C ALA A 73 -7.01 11.66 -9.79
N GLN A 74 -6.54 11.32 -10.99
CA GLN A 74 -7.23 10.39 -11.90
C GLN A 74 -7.40 9.00 -11.27
N VAL A 75 -6.35 8.48 -10.62
CA VAL A 75 -6.38 7.17 -9.97
C VAL A 75 -7.39 7.17 -8.81
N TYR A 76 -7.44 8.25 -8.03
CA TYR A 76 -8.43 8.39 -6.97
C TYR A 76 -9.86 8.49 -7.51
N GLU A 77 -10.10 9.32 -8.53
CA GLU A 77 -11.42 9.49 -9.14
C GLU A 77 -11.94 8.22 -9.82
N THR A 78 -11.06 7.43 -10.42
CA THR A 78 -11.44 6.24 -11.20
C THR A 78 -11.55 4.98 -10.33
N PHE A 79 -10.66 4.81 -9.36
CA PHE A 79 -10.53 3.56 -8.60
C PHE A 79 -10.76 3.73 -7.10
N GLU A 80 -10.93 4.96 -6.61
CA GLU A 80 -10.98 5.29 -5.17
C GLU A 80 -9.72 4.85 -4.42
N LEU A 81 -8.57 4.85 -5.12
CA LEU A 81 -7.29 4.42 -4.59
C LEU A 81 -6.35 5.62 -4.38
N PRO A 82 -5.96 5.96 -3.14
CA PRO A 82 -5.02 7.03 -2.91
C PRO A 82 -3.59 6.56 -3.21
N VAL A 83 -2.91 7.32 -4.07
CA VAL A 83 -1.47 7.16 -4.35
C VAL A 83 -0.69 8.07 -3.41
N ILE A 84 0.24 7.52 -2.64
CA ILE A 84 0.96 8.28 -1.61
C ILE A 84 2.42 8.57 -1.95
N ALA A 85 3.02 7.76 -2.82
CA ALA A 85 4.43 7.87 -3.15
C ALA A 85 4.73 7.24 -4.51
N VAL A 86 5.89 7.57 -5.05
CA VAL A 86 6.44 6.98 -6.27
C VAL A 86 7.81 6.37 -5.95
N GLU A 87 8.04 5.14 -6.41
CA GLU A 87 9.38 4.56 -6.51
C GLU A 87 9.94 4.87 -7.90
N SER A 88 10.97 5.71 -7.94
CA SER A 88 11.69 5.97 -9.18
C SER A 88 12.68 4.84 -9.43
N MET A 89 12.42 4.00 -10.42
CA MET A 89 13.31 2.87 -10.73
C MET A 89 14.69 3.30 -11.26
N ALA A 90 14.78 4.52 -11.82
CA ALA A 90 16.06 5.07 -12.27
C ALA A 90 17.02 5.39 -11.11
N SER A 91 16.48 5.86 -9.99
CA SER A 91 17.25 6.26 -8.82
C SER A 91 17.19 5.25 -7.65
N GLY A 92 16.22 4.34 -7.67
CA GLY A 92 15.87 3.46 -6.56
C GLY A 92 15.30 4.21 -5.35
N GLN A 93 14.91 5.48 -5.51
CA GLN A 93 14.39 6.30 -4.42
C GLN A 93 12.87 6.24 -4.35
N VAL A 94 12.36 6.18 -3.11
CA VAL A 94 10.94 6.35 -2.81
C VAL A 94 10.69 7.82 -2.46
N ILE A 95 9.89 8.50 -3.27
CA ILE A 95 9.55 9.90 -3.11
C ILE A 95 8.12 9.98 -2.62
N LEU A 96 7.94 10.43 -1.37
CA LEU A 96 6.63 10.60 -0.75
C LEU A 96 6.00 11.89 -1.25
N ASN A 97 4.77 11.81 -1.80
CA ASN A 97 4.02 12.93 -2.36
C ASN A 97 4.93 13.91 -3.16
N PRO A 98 5.49 13.45 -4.30
CA PRO A 98 6.38 14.28 -5.08
C PRO A 98 5.69 15.57 -5.54
N ASP A 99 6.50 16.57 -5.87
CA ASP A 99 6.03 17.88 -6.29
C ASP A 99 5.14 17.82 -7.55
N SER A 100 4.35 18.86 -7.76
CA SER A 100 3.35 18.92 -8.84
C SER A 100 3.93 18.79 -10.25
N ASP A 101 5.24 19.04 -10.40
CA ASP A 101 6.02 18.96 -11.63
C ASP A 101 6.72 17.61 -11.83
N TYR A 102 6.64 16.67 -10.87
CA TYR A 102 7.18 15.33 -11.06
C TYR A 102 6.45 14.61 -12.19
N ILE A 103 7.20 14.18 -13.20
CA ILE A 103 6.68 13.46 -14.37
C ILE A 103 6.86 11.96 -14.17
N ILE A 104 5.77 11.20 -14.32
CA ILE A 104 5.81 9.74 -14.22
C ILE A 104 6.64 9.16 -15.37
N SER A 105 7.64 8.36 -15.00
CA SER A 105 8.50 7.64 -15.95
C SER A 105 7.95 6.23 -16.24
N PRO A 106 8.28 5.61 -17.40
CA PRO A 106 7.77 4.28 -17.79
C PRO A 106 8.01 3.15 -16.79
N MET A 107 9.06 3.27 -15.99
CA MET A 107 9.46 2.25 -15.02
C MET A 107 9.04 2.59 -13.60
N ASP A 108 8.46 3.76 -13.36
CA ASP A 108 8.07 4.17 -12.01
C ASP A 108 6.97 3.29 -11.44
N GLN A 109 6.99 3.13 -10.12
CA GLN A 109 5.97 2.36 -9.40
C GLN A 109 5.22 3.26 -8.43
N ALA A 110 3.92 3.07 -8.34
CA ALA A 110 3.03 3.72 -7.40
C ALA A 110 2.99 2.96 -6.08
N PHE A 111 3.06 3.69 -4.97
CA PHE A 111 2.63 3.20 -3.67
C PHE A 111 1.19 3.61 -3.43
N VAL A 112 0.31 2.62 -3.31
CA VAL A 112 -1.15 2.79 -3.27
C VAL A 112 -1.71 2.15 -2.02
N LEU A 113 -2.71 2.78 -1.40
CA LEU A 113 -3.47 2.14 -0.33
C LEU A 113 -4.65 1.39 -0.91
N ALA A 114 -4.68 0.07 -0.76
CA ALA A 114 -5.78 -0.77 -1.23
C ALA A 114 -6.04 -1.92 -0.26
N GLU A 115 -7.23 -2.52 -0.31
CA GLU A 115 -7.57 -3.69 0.50
C GLU A 115 -6.91 -4.96 -0.03
N THR A 116 -6.81 -5.06 -1.36
CA THR A 116 -6.27 -6.23 -2.04
C THR A 116 -5.34 -5.84 -3.18
N TYR A 117 -4.43 -6.75 -3.54
CA TYR A 117 -3.58 -6.58 -4.71
C TYR A 117 -4.40 -6.50 -6.00
N ALA A 118 -5.49 -7.28 -6.12
CA ALA A 118 -6.36 -7.26 -7.29
C ALA A 118 -6.97 -5.88 -7.56
N THR A 119 -7.35 -5.14 -6.51
CA THR A 119 -7.83 -3.76 -6.65
C THR A 119 -6.71 -2.81 -7.08
N ALA A 120 -5.50 -2.95 -6.53
CA ALA A 120 -4.38 -2.10 -6.88
C ALA A 120 -3.86 -2.35 -8.31
N GLU A 121 -3.92 -3.59 -8.80
CA GLU A 121 -3.49 -3.98 -10.15
C GLU A 121 -4.30 -3.29 -11.27
N GLN A 122 -5.51 -2.82 -10.97
CA GLN A 122 -6.34 -2.06 -11.92
C GLN A 122 -5.66 -0.77 -12.40
N VAL A 123 -4.76 -0.20 -11.60
CA VAL A 123 -3.96 0.98 -11.99
C VAL A 123 -2.99 0.65 -13.14
N TRP A 124 -2.46 -0.58 -13.18
CA TRP A 124 -1.55 -1.03 -14.24
C TRP A 124 -2.31 -1.37 -15.52
N THR A 125 -3.47 -2.02 -15.40
CA THR A 125 -4.28 -2.47 -16.55
C THR A 125 -5.13 -1.37 -17.16
N TYR A 126 -5.16 -0.18 -16.56
CA TYR A 126 -5.91 0.95 -17.05
C TYR A 126 -5.49 1.30 -18.48
N MET A 127 -6.45 1.30 -19.39
CA MET A 127 -6.33 1.89 -20.71
C MET A 127 -7.41 2.94 -20.82
N GLU A 128 -7.06 4.13 -21.33
CA GLU A 128 -8.08 5.12 -21.66
C GLU A 128 -9.02 4.48 -22.70
N GLY A 129 -10.31 4.42 -22.37
CA GLY A 129 -11.31 4.04 -23.37
C GLY A 129 -11.25 5.00 -24.56
N PRO A 130 -11.73 4.62 -25.76
CA PRO A 130 -11.79 5.53 -26.89
C PRO A 130 -12.60 6.77 -26.47
N GLY A 131 -11.89 7.85 -26.18
CA GLY A 131 -12.44 9.05 -25.58
C GLY A 131 -13.38 9.73 -26.57
N THR A 132 -14.51 10.18 -26.04
CA THR A 132 -15.18 11.37 -26.54
C THR A 132 -14.21 12.54 -26.39
N ASP A 133 -13.46 12.78 -27.45
CA ASP A 133 -12.91 14.03 -27.94
C ASP A 133 -13.15 15.27 -27.06
N ASN A 134 -12.04 15.88 -26.57
CA ASN A 134 -11.67 17.22 -27.02
C ASN A 134 -10.25 17.64 -26.61
N SER A 135 -9.45 17.92 -27.65
CA SER A 135 -8.31 18.85 -27.74
C SER A 135 -6.96 18.48 -27.10
N GLY A 136 -5.95 18.34 -27.97
CA GLY A 136 -4.54 18.61 -27.63
C GLY A 136 -3.55 17.47 -27.82
N SER A 137 -3.51 16.84 -28.99
CA SER A 137 -2.43 15.95 -29.41
C SER A 137 -1.07 16.66 -29.40
N PHE A 138 -0.11 16.19 -28.59
CA PHE A 138 1.31 16.60 -28.73
C PHE A 138 2.36 15.50 -28.43
N PHE A 139 2.00 14.25 -28.16
CA PHE A 139 3.00 13.18 -28.13
C PHE A 139 2.70 12.12 -29.20
N ASP A 140 3.56 12.12 -30.21
CA ASP A 140 3.66 11.11 -31.27
C ASP A 140 3.84 9.71 -30.69
N SER A 141 2.81 8.90 -30.89
CA SER A 141 2.70 7.51 -31.37
C SER A 141 3.91 6.57 -31.53
N ASP A 142 5.14 6.90 -31.16
CA ASP A 142 6.33 6.04 -31.43
C ASP A 142 6.88 5.28 -30.21
N TYR A 143 6.26 5.41 -29.02
CA TYR A 143 6.68 4.69 -27.80
C TYR A 143 5.98 3.34 -27.54
N ALA A 144 5.27 2.80 -28.53
CA ALA A 144 4.79 1.42 -28.48
C ALA A 144 5.92 0.42 -28.80
N GLN A 145 7.03 0.49 -28.08
CA GLN A 145 8.05 -0.56 -28.11
C GLN A 145 7.65 -1.66 -27.12
N GLU A 146 7.27 -2.80 -27.71
CA GLU A 146 7.38 -4.16 -27.18
C GLU A 146 7.66 -4.26 -25.67
N LEU A 147 6.61 -4.11 -24.87
CA LEU A 147 6.63 -4.67 -23.51
C LEU A 147 6.59 -6.19 -23.67
N ASP A 148 7.75 -6.82 -23.51
CA ASP A 148 7.91 -8.26 -23.46
C ASP A 148 6.98 -8.85 -22.39
N MET A 149 5.85 -9.38 -22.85
CA MET A 149 4.77 -9.90 -22.02
C MET A 149 5.26 -11.08 -21.16
N ASP A 150 6.31 -11.78 -21.62
CA ASP A 150 6.95 -12.87 -20.88
C ASP A 150 7.76 -12.34 -19.69
N ALA A 151 8.38 -11.16 -19.79
CA ALA A 151 9.05 -10.50 -18.66
C ALA A 151 8.06 -10.04 -17.58
N VAL A 152 6.83 -9.67 -17.97
CA VAL A 152 5.74 -9.31 -17.04
C VAL A 152 5.24 -10.55 -16.29
N LEU A 153 5.08 -11.68 -16.98
CA LEU A 153 4.69 -12.96 -16.38
C LEU A 153 5.79 -13.54 -15.46
N LEU A 154 7.06 -13.40 -15.83
CA LEU A 154 8.20 -13.79 -14.97
C LEU A 154 8.29 -12.92 -13.69
N HIS A 155 7.84 -11.66 -13.74
CA HIS A 155 7.77 -10.78 -12.58
C HIS A 155 6.62 -11.15 -11.63
N ARG A 156 5.49 -11.63 -12.16
CA ARG A 156 4.36 -12.19 -11.41
C ARG A 156 4.78 -13.38 -10.55
N GLU A 157 5.69 -14.22 -11.05
CA GLU A 157 6.25 -15.36 -10.28
C GLU A 157 7.28 -14.91 -9.23
N ARG A 158 8.04 -13.84 -9.48
CA ARG A 158 9.05 -13.32 -8.52
C ARG A 158 8.46 -12.50 -7.37
N LEU A 159 7.40 -11.74 -7.60
CA LEU A 159 6.77 -10.90 -6.56
C LEU A 159 5.75 -11.66 -5.70
N GLY A 160 5.31 -12.84 -6.13
CA GLY A 160 4.42 -13.71 -5.36
C GLY A 160 5.02 -14.36 -4.10
N SER A 161 6.30 -14.12 -3.77
CA SER A 161 6.98 -14.89 -2.71
C SER A 161 7.87 -14.11 -1.74
N ILE A 162 7.92 -12.77 -1.78
CA ILE A 162 8.68 -12.01 -0.78
C ILE A 162 7.70 -11.16 0.05
N PRO A 163 7.32 -11.62 1.26
CA PRO A 163 6.52 -10.83 2.19
C PRO A 163 7.20 -9.48 2.41
N LEU A 164 6.44 -8.38 2.47
CA LEU A 164 6.93 -7.02 2.73
C LEU A 164 7.90 -6.98 3.94
N ARG A 165 7.66 -7.83 4.95
CA ARG A 165 8.52 -8.06 6.12
C ARG A 165 9.97 -8.40 5.75
N GLN A 166 10.19 -9.17 4.68
CA GLN A 166 11.51 -9.62 4.25
C GLN A 166 12.25 -8.51 3.48
N LYS A 167 11.53 -7.69 2.70
CA LYS A 167 12.10 -6.47 2.07
C LYS A 167 12.50 -5.42 3.13
N VAL A 168 11.64 -5.17 4.12
CA VAL A 168 11.94 -4.26 5.25
C VAL A 168 13.12 -4.77 6.09
N ARG A 169 13.23 -6.09 6.28
CA ARG A 169 14.35 -6.71 7.01
C ARG A 169 15.67 -6.68 6.22
N GLN A 170 15.63 -6.76 4.90
CA GLN A 170 16.80 -6.65 4.02
C GLN A 170 17.30 -5.20 3.87
N ALA A 171 16.41 -4.21 3.99
CA ALA A 171 16.78 -2.79 4.02
C ALA A 171 17.36 -2.32 5.37
N MET A 172 17.34 -3.17 6.40
CA MET A 172 17.71 -2.82 7.78
C MET A 172 19.16 -3.07 8.27
N PRO A 173 20.19 -3.38 7.45
CA PRO A 173 21.56 -3.45 7.95
C PRO A 173 22.37 -2.19 7.60
N GLN A 174 21.90 -0.99 7.96
CA GLN A 174 22.72 0.24 7.96
C GLN A 174 22.27 1.24 9.05
N LEU A 175 21.82 0.77 10.22
CA LEU A 175 21.64 1.69 11.36
C LEU A 175 22.97 1.86 12.11
N PRO A 176 23.39 3.11 12.40
CA PRO A 176 24.62 3.38 13.13
C PRO A 176 24.58 2.73 14.54
N PRO A 177 25.74 2.30 15.07
CA PRO A 177 25.82 1.67 16.38
C PRO A 177 25.37 2.65 17.47
N GLY A 178 24.33 2.28 18.23
CA GLY A 178 23.79 3.09 19.33
C GLY A 178 22.27 3.01 19.55
N HIS A 179 21.55 2.16 18.81
CA HIS A 179 20.08 2.04 18.90
C HIS A 179 19.60 0.60 19.20
N SER A 180 20.32 -0.12 20.08
CA SER A 180 19.92 -1.45 20.57
C SER A 180 18.52 -1.45 21.19
N ASP A 181 18.17 -0.37 21.88
CA ASP A 181 16.95 -0.28 22.68
C ASP A 181 15.69 -0.21 21.81
N LEU A 182 15.81 0.33 20.59
CA LEU A 182 14.73 0.37 19.60
C LEU A 182 14.48 -1.01 18.97
N LEU A 183 15.54 -1.81 18.79
CA LEU A 183 15.41 -3.18 18.31
C LEU A 183 14.78 -4.10 19.36
N ASP A 184 15.09 -3.90 20.64
CA ASP A 184 14.48 -4.65 21.73
C ASP A 184 13.02 -4.27 21.97
N ALA A 185 12.65 -2.98 21.84
CA ALA A 185 11.25 -2.54 21.88
C ALA A 185 10.43 -3.14 20.72
N CYS A 186 11.01 -3.20 19.51
CA CYS A 186 10.38 -3.86 18.37
C CYS A 186 10.28 -5.38 18.60
N ARG A 187 11.33 -6.04 19.09
CA ARG A 187 11.28 -7.49 19.38
C ARG A 187 10.22 -7.83 20.43
N GLN A 188 10.10 -7.01 21.48
CA GLN A 188 9.06 -7.17 22.51
C GLN A 188 7.64 -6.94 21.95
N ALA A 189 7.48 -6.00 21.01
CA ALA A 189 6.20 -5.77 20.33
C ALA A 189 5.82 -6.87 19.33
N PHE A 190 6.77 -7.72 18.93
CA PHE A 190 6.58 -8.83 17.97
C PHE A 190 6.72 -10.23 18.58
N SER A 191 7.06 -10.35 19.87
CA SER A 191 7.09 -11.63 20.59
C SER A 191 5.68 -12.02 21.07
N PHE A 192 5.09 -13.03 20.45
CA PHE A 192 3.89 -13.69 20.97
C PHE A 192 4.28 -14.65 22.11
N PRO A 193 3.46 -14.81 23.17
CA PRO A 193 3.64 -15.90 24.11
C PRO A 193 3.41 -17.22 23.37
N ALA A 194 4.41 -18.11 23.40
CA ALA A 194 4.22 -19.48 22.93
C ALA A 194 3.03 -20.09 23.68
N ALA A 195 2.07 -20.64 22.93
CA ALA A 195 0.92 -21.34 23.49
C ALA A 195 1.43 -22.39 24.50
N GLY A 196 1.17 -22.13 25.78
CA GLY A 196 1.51 -23.05 26.86
C GLY A 196 0.75 -24.35 26.64
N GLY A 197 1.49 -25.43 26.34
CA GLY A 197 0.97 -26.78 26.37
C GLY A 197 0.53 -27.13 27.78
N GLY A 198 -0.79 -27.25 27.97
CA GLY A 198 -1.37 -27.77 29.20
C GLY A 198 -0.99 -29.24 29.37
N GLY A 199 -0.06 -29.50 30.29
CA GLY A 199 0.20 -30.84 30.81
C GLY A 199 -0.94 -31.29 31.71
N GLY A 200 -1.77 -32.22 31.23
CA GLY A 200 -2.70 -32.96 32.06
C GLY A 200 -1.98 -34.14 32.72
N ALA A 201 -1.80 -34.07 34.04
CA ALA A 201 -1.40 -35.20 34.86
C ALA A 201 -2.65 -36.03 35.19
N GLY A 202 -2.69 -37.28 34.75
CA GLY A 202 -3.65 -38.29 35.20
C GLY A 202 -3.15 -38.94 36.48
N GLY A 203 -4.04 -39.01 37.48
CA GLY A 203 -3.90 -39.86 38.67
C GLY A 203 -4.51 -41.24 38.47
#